data_AF-A0A7S2SRL1-F1
#
_entry.id   AF-A0A7S2SRL1-F1
#
_cell.length_a   1.000
_cell.length_b   1.000
_cell.length_c   1.000
_cell.angle_alpha   90.00
_cell.angle_beta   90.00
_cell.angle_gamma   90.00
#
_symmetry.space_group_name_H-M   'P 1'
#
loop_
_entity.id
_entity.type
_entity.pdbx_description
1 polymer ?
#
loop_
_entity_poly.entity_id
_entity_poly.type
_entity_poly.pdbx_seq_one_letter_code
_entity_poly.pdbx_strand_id
1 'polypeptide(L)'
;MDPHPAAHPLITELENFFSSPDFTTRVGDFIGENVHRVQLVAVDQEQPLENFQAFREYQQLVEECIDEFMAAQGTSQEELHDLLKLCKDQGVDSIICLDYMLASTEYASFLALMADFAGMCQWDPPEGAEELGGELEGPGNAPTASQEHTQNRSLSETKSAGELAEGKDDSKDPSLNGKELAVADQKGSPFEDGSRGRLDCKSEGK
;
A
#
# COMPACT_ATOMS: atom_id res chain seq x y z
N MET A 1 -21.43 14.94 18.80
CA MET A 1 -20.95 13.75 18.07
C MET A 1 -20.04 14.30 17.01
N ASP A 2 -18.73 14.22 17.25
CA ASP A 2 -17.75 14.65 16.28
C ASP A 2 -17.83 13.71 15.07
N PRO A 3 -17.74 14.24 13.84
CA PRO A 3 -17.81 13.43 12.63
C PRO A 3 -16.66 12.42 12.61
N HIS A 4 -16.96 11.19 12.20
CA HIS A 4 -15.95 10.13 12.07
C HIS A 4 -14.85 10.57 11.08
N PRO A 5 -13.56 10.43 11.40
CA PRO A 5 -12.45 10.95 10.60
C PRO A 5 -12.33 10.26 9.25
N ALA A 6 -12.72 8.98 9.17
CA ALA A 6 -12.81 8.27 7.89
C ALA A 6 -13.89 8.86 6.94
N ALA A 7 -14.83 9.66 7.45
CA ALA A 7 -15.80 10.39 6.63
C ALA A 7 -15.27 11.76 6.18
N HIS A 8 -14.00 12.09 6.46
CA HIS A 8 -13.40 13.31 5.94
C HIS A 8 -13.33 13.23 4.41
N PRO A 9 -13.88 14.20 3.65
CA PRO A 9 -13.96 14.14 2.20
C PRO A 9 -12.61 13.85 1.54
N LEU A 10 -11.53 14.49 2.02
CA LEU A 10 -10.19 14.27 1.48
C LEU A 10 -9.69 12.82 1.65
N ILE A 11 -10.01 12.12 2.75
CA ILE A 11 -9.65 10.70 2.90
C ILE A 11 -10.46 9.84 1.95
N THR A 12 -11.74 10.13 1.79
CA THR A 12 -12.58 9.43 0.81
C THR A 12 -12.06 9.62 -0.62
N GLU A 13 -11.67 10.84 -0.99
CA GLU A 13 -11.08 11.12 -2.31
C GLU A 13 -9.70 10.45 -2.48
N LEU A 14 -8.87 10.42 -1.42
CA LEU A 14 -7.60 9.70 -1.43
C LEU A 14 -7.81 8.21 -1.67
N GLU A 15 -8.76 7.59 -0.95
CA GLU A 15 -9.10 6.18 -1.13
C GLU A 15 -9.65 5.89 -2.51
N ASN A 16 -10.52 6.76 -3.03
CA ASN A 16 -11.02 6.66 -4.40
C ASN A 16 -9.88 6.75 -5.42
N PHE A 17 -8.90 7.62 -5.19
CA PHE A 17 -7.73 7.77 -6.06
C PHE A 17 -6.87 6.51 -6.07
N PHE A 18 -6.51 5.96 -4.92
CA PHE A 18 -5.72 4.72 -4.83
C PHE A 18 -6.49 3.48 -5.31
N SER A 19 -7.82 3.51 -5.25
CA SER A 19 -8.69 2.47 -5.82
C SER A 19 -9.03 2.70 -7.30
N SER A 20 -8.51 3.77 -7.91
CA SER A 20 -8.84 4.12 -9.29
C SER A 20 -8.17 3.16 -10.29
N PRO A 21 -8.79 2.92 -11.46
CA PRO A 21 -8.16 2.15 -12.53
C PRO A 21 -6.82 2.75 -12.98
N ASP A 22 -6.70 4.08 -13.00
CA ASP A 22 -5.48 4.76 -13.44
C ASP A 22 -4.30 4.46 -12.50
N PHE A 23 -4.50 4.59 -11.18
CA PHE A 23 -3.47 4.27 -10.20
C PHE A 23 -3.12 2.77 -10.21
N THR A 24 -4.14 1.92 -10.11
CA THR A 24 -3.94 0.46 -10.04
C THR A 24 -3.31 -0.12 -11.30
N THR A 25 -3.59 0.46 -12.48
CA THR A 25 -2.91 0.10 -13.73
C THR A 25 -1.43 0.47 -13.69
N ARG A 26 -1.08 1.69 -13.26
CA ARG A 26 0.34 2.10 -13.14
C ARG A 26 1.13 1.18 -12.20
N VAL A 27 0.55 0.83 -11.06
CA VAL A 27 1.16 -0.12 -10.12
C VAL A 27 1.25 -1.51 -10.75
N GLY A 28 0.19 -1.99 -11.41
CA GLY A 28 0.18 -3.27 -12.12
C GLY A 28 1.25 -3.37 -13.21
N ASP A 29 1.41 -2.31 -14.02
CA ASP A 29 2.43 -2.20 -15.07
C ASP A 29 3.84 -2.25 -14.45
N PHE A 30 4.09 -1.43 -13.42
CA PHE A 30 5.36 -1.44 -12.70
C PHE A 30 5.71 -2.83 -12.16
N ILE A 31 4.74 -3.51 -11.55
CA ILE A 31 4.96 -4.85 -11.00
C ILE A 31 5.18 -5.86 -12.13
N GLY A 32 4.39 -5.83 -13.21
CA GLY A 32 4.58 -6.71 -14.36
C GLY A 32 5.98 -6.58 -14.98
N GLU A 33 6.52 -5.36 -15.04
CA GLU A 33 7.87 -5.08 -15.53
C GLU A 33 8.98 -5.50 -14.55
N ASN A 34 8.72 -5.54 -13.24
CA ASN A 34 9.76 -5.77 -12.23
C ASN A 34 9.67 -7.11 -11.49
N VAL A 35 8.55 -7.83 -11.56
CA VAL A 35 8.30 -9.06 -10.80
C VAL A 35 9.33 -10.15 -11.09
N HIS A 36 9.85 -10.21 -12.32
CA HIS A 36 10.87 -11.18 -12.72
C HIS A 36 12.29 -10.80 -12.26
N ARG A 37 12.52 -9.55 -11.86
CA ARG A 37 13.80 -9.03 -11.36
C ARG A 37 13.88 -9.14 -9.84
N VAL A 38 12.73 -9.03 -9.16
CA VAL A 38 12.65 -9.10 -7.70
C VAL A 38 12.74 -10.54 -7.24
N GLN A 39 13.73 -10.82 -6.39
CA GLN A 39 13.90 -12.12 -5.75
C GLN A 39 13.29 -12.08 -4.36
N LEU A 40 12.27 -12.92 -4.11
CA LEU A 40 11.60 -12.99 -2.82
C LEU A 40 12.47 -13.78 -1.82
N VAL A 41 13.31 -13.07 -1.07
CA VAL A 41 14.15 -13.61 0.00
C VAL A 41 13.66 -13.06 1.34
N ALA A 42 13.77 -13.85 2.41
CA ALA A 42 13.37 -13.40 3.75
C ALA A 42 14.12 -12.11 4.15
N VAL A 43 13.42 -11.17 4.80
CA VAL A 43 13.91 -9.82 5.08
C VAL A 43 15.16 -9.80 5.99
N ASP A 44 15.37 -10.85 6.78
CA ASP A 44 16.53 -11.03 7.66
C ASP A 44 17.77 -11.58 6.94
N GLN A 45 17.65 -11.93 5.66
CA GLN A 45 18.75 -12.40 4.82
C GLN A 45 19.31 -11.28 3.94
N GLU A 46 20.50 -11.53 3.37
CA GLU A 46 21.12 -10.63 2.41
C GLU A 46 20.21 -10.42 1.19
N GLN A 47 19.84 -9.16 0.96
CA GLN A 47 18.93 -8.76 -0.11
C GLN A 47 19.70 -8.46 -1.40
N PRO A 48 19.25 -8.98 -2.56
CA PRO A 48 19.82 -8.60 -3.85
C PRO A 48 19.71 -7.10 -4.10
N LEU A 49 20.72 -6.53 -4.76
CA LEU A 49 20.78 -5.09 -5.04
C LEU A 49 19.63 -4.66 -5.95
N GLU A 50 19.19 -5.53 -6.85
CA GLU A 50 18.09 -5.32 -7.78
C GLU A 50 16.76 -5.11 -7.05
N ASN A 51 16.53 -5.78 -5.91
CA ASN A 51 15.32 -5.57 -5.12
C ASN A 51 15.25 -4.14 -4.57
N PHE A 52 16.39 -3.62 -4.11
CA PHE A 52 16.46 -2.25 -3.60
C PHE A 52 16.26 -1.23 -4.72
N GLN A 53 16.78 -1.49 -5.92
CA GLN A 53 16.52 -0.64 -7.09
C GLN A 53 15.03 -0.59 -7.43
N ALA A 54 14.37 -1.76 -7.51
CA ALA A 54 12.93 -1.84 -7.73
C ALA A 54 12.14 -1.12 -6.61
N PHE A 55 12.54 -1.26 -5.35
CA PHE A 55 11.92 -0.53 -4.24
C PHE A 55 12.03 0.99 -4.41
N ARG A 56 13.19 1.51 -4.84
CA ARG A 56 13.38 2.94 -5.10
C ARG A 56 12.53 3.45 -6.26
N GLU A 57 12.40 2.66 -7.31
CA GLU A 57 11.52 2.96 -8.45
C GLU A 57 10.04 2.97 -8.02
N TYR A 58 9.62 2.00 -7.20
CA TYR A 58 8.27 1.96 -6.62
C TYR A 58 8.00 3.17 -5.71
N GLN A 59 8.96 3.53 -4.86
CA GLN A 59 8.85 4.70 -4.00
C GLN A 59 8.61 5.96 -4.84
N GLN A 60 9.39 6.16 -5.90
CA GLN A 60 9.23 7.29 -6.81
C GLN A 60 7.85 7.29 -7.48
N LEU A 61 7.38 6.13 -7.96
CA LEU A 61 6.05 6.01 -8.58
C LEU A 61 4.93 6.45 -7.63
N VAL A 62 4.98 6.02 -6.37
CA VAL A 62 3.97 6.38 -5.37
C VAL A 62 4.07 7.86 -5.00
N GLU A 63 5.28 8.40 -4.83
CA GLU A 63 5.50 9.84 -4.58
C GLU A 63 4.91 10.70 -5.70
N GLU A 64 5.18 10.37 -6.97
CA GLU A 64 4.62 11.06 -8.14
C GLU A 64 3.09 11.00 -8.16
N CYS A 65 2.49 9.84 -7.86
CA CYS A 65 1.04 9.70 -7.76
C CYS A 65 0.43 10.57 -6.64
N ILE A 66 1.09 10.65 -5.48
CA ILE A 66 0.62 11.46 -4.36
C ILE A 66 0.74 12.96 -4.69
N ASP A 67 1.84 13.37 -5.33
CA ASP A 67 2.03 14.76 -5.77
C ASP A 67 0.97 15.18 -6.80
N GLU A 68 0.66 14.31 -7.77
CA GLU A 68 -0.45 14.52 -8.72
C GLU A 68 -1.79 14.69 -8.01
N PHE A 69 -2.09 13.83 -7.03
CA PHE A 69 -3.30 13.92 -6.23
C PHE A 69 -3.38 15.23 -5.44
N MET A 70 -2.31 15.60 -4.73
CA MET A 70 -2.25 16.84 -3.94
C MET A 70 -2.43 18.07 -4.85
N ALA A 71 -1.79 18.08 -6.02
CA ALA A 71 -1.96 19.13 -7.00
C ALA A 71 -3.39 19.23 -7.53
N ALA A 72 -4.07 18.10 -7.76
CA ALA A 72 -5.45 18.05 -8.24
C ALA A 72 -6.47 18.52 -7.18
N GLN A 73 -6.25 18.17 -5.91
CA GLN A 73 -7.13 18.56 -4.80
C GLN A 73 -6.84 19.98 -4.27
N GLY A 74 -5.67 20.55 -4.60
CA GLY A 74 -5.23 21.82 -4.05
C GLY A 74 -4.88 21.74 -2.57
N THR A 75 -4.41 20.57 -2.12
CA THR A 75 -4.08 20.27 -0.73
C THR A 75 -2.57 20.34 -0.52
N SER A 76 -2.13 20.84 0.63
CA SER A 76 -0.71 20.80 1.03
C SER A 76 -0.32 19.46 1.67
N GLN A 77 0.97 19.14 1.62
CA GLN A 77 1.51 17.96 2.29
C GLN A 77 1.26 17.97 3.81
N GLU A 78 1.33 19.14 4.45
CA GLU A 78 1.08 19.30 5.90
C GLU A 78 -0.37 18.94 6.25
N GLU A 79 -1.34 19.41 5.46
CA GLU A 79 -2.77 19.09 5.66
C GLU A 79 -3.04 17.59 5.48
N LEU A 80 -2.46 16.97 4.45
CA LEU A 80 -2.59 15.53 4.23
C LEU A 80 -1.98 14.74 5.38
N HIS A 81 -0.78 15.12 5.84
CA HIS A 81 -0.11 14.49 6.98
C HIS A 81 -0.95 14.59 8.26
N ASP A 82 -1.44 15.78 8.59
CA ASP A 82 -2.23 16.00 9.82
C ASP A 82 -3.53 15.20 9.80
N LEU A 83 -4.14 15.05 8.63
CA LEU A 83 -5.33 14.24 8.44
C LEU A 83 -5.05 12.75 8.59
N LEU A 84 -3.98 12.23 7.99
CA LEU A 84 -3.56 10.83 8.15
C LEU A 84 -3.23 10.51 9.61
N LYS A 85 -2.55 11.43 10.29
CA LYS A 85 -2.27 11.33 11.72
C LYS A 85 -3.56 11.29 12.54
N LEU A 86 -4.54 12.14 12.23
CA LEU A 86 -5.85 12.13 12.88
C LEU A 86 -6.59 10.79 12.67
N CYS A 87 -6.55 10.22 11.47
CA CYS A 87 -7.12 8.91 11.18
C CYS A 87 -6.48 7.80 12.03
N LYS A 88 -5.14 7.81 12.12
CA LYS A 88 -4.38 6.87 12.93
C LYS A 88 -4.71 7.00 14.42
N ASP A 89 -4.73 8.21 14.95
CA ASP A 89 -5.03 8.48 16.36
C ASP A 89 -6.45 8.04 16.76
N GLN A 90 -7.34 7.91 15.78
CA GLN A 90 -8.73 7.46 15.96
C GLN A 90 -8.96 5.98 15.60
N GLY A 91 -7.90 5.22 15.30
CA GLY A 91 -7.99 3.78 15.03
C GLY A 91 -8.67 3.44 13.70
N VAL A 92 -8.53 4.30 12.68
CA VAL A 92 -8.95 3.95 11.32
C VAL A 92 -7.84 3.10 10.70
N ASP A 93 -7.95 1.79 10.90
CA ASP A 93 -6.86 0.84 10.62
C ASP A 93 -6.91 0.24 9.20
N SER A 94 -8.03 0.35 8.47
CA SER A 94 -8.17 -0.22 7.12
C SER A 94 -8.46 0.87 6.09
N ILE A 95 -7.40 1.41 5.53
CA ILE A 95 -7.47 2.32 4.40
C ILE A 95 -6.56 1.74 3.32
N ILE A 96 -7.11 1.40 2.14
CA ILE A 96 -6.34 0.72 1.08
C ILE A 96 -5.15 1.57 0.65
N CYS A 97 -5.30 2.90 0.61
CA CYS A 97 -4.21 3.79 0.29
C CYS A 97 -3.03 3.72 1.27
N LEU A 98 -3.26 3.35 2.54
CA LEU A 98 -2.18 3.20 3.52
C LEU A 98 -1.26 2.04 3.18
N ASP A 99 -1.77 0.93 2.64
CA ASP A 99 -0.93 -0.22 2.29
C ASP A 99 0.08 0.14 1.19
N TYR A 100 -0.36 0.89 0.17
CA TYR A 100 0.53 1.37 -0.90
C TYR A 100 1.57 2.38 -0.40
N MET A 101 1.18 3.31 0.48
CA MET A 101 2.09 4.29 1.11
C MET A 101 3.05 3.65 2.11
N LEU A 102 2.60 2.63 2.85
CA LEU A 102 3.46 1.89 3.76
C LEU A 102 4.47 1.09 2.95
N ALA A 103 4.03 0.43 1.88
CA ALA A 103 4.92 -0.25 0.94
C ALA A 103 5.93 0.70 0.27
N SER A 104 5.66 2.01 0.13
CA SER A 104 6.64 2.94 -0.47
C SER A 104 7.70 3.42 0.52
N THR A 105 7.47 3.24 1.83
CA THR A 105 8.37 3.68 2.90
C THR A 105 9.04 2.52 3.64
N GLU A 106 8.40 1.36 3.66
CA GLU A 106 8.86 0.15 4.33
C GLU A 106 9.19 -0.96 3.32
N TYR A 107 10.46 -1.32 3.27
CA TYR A 107 10.96 -2.34 2.36
C TYR A 107 10.32 -3.72 2.56
N ALA A 108 10.01 -4.10 3.81
CA ALA A 108 9.33 -5.36 4.09
C ALA A 108 7.90 -5.39 3.51
N SER A 109 7.17 -4.29 3.65
CA SER A 109 5.82 -4.10 3.12
C SER A 109 5.83 -4.08 1.58
N PHE A 110 6.85 -3.49 0.95
CA PHE A 110 7.09 -3.61 -0.50
C PHE A 110 7.28 -5.06 -0.95
N LEU A 111 8.13 -5.83 -0.27
CA LEU A 111 8.37 -7.24 -0.65
C LEU A 111 7.11 -8.09 -0.48
N ALA A 112 6.31 -7.85 0.56
CA ALA A 112 5.02 -8.50 0.73
C ALA A 112 4.07 -8.18 -0.44
N LEU A 113 3.96 -6.91 -0.83
CA LEU A 113 3.17 -6.48 -1.98
C LEU A 113 3.64 -7.17 -3.27
N MET A 114 4.94 -7.19 -3.54
CA MET A 114 5.50 -7.89 -4.72
C MET A 114 5.20 -9.39 -4.70
N ALA A 115 5.23 -10.03 -3.52
CA ALA A 115 4.91 -11.44 -3.36
C ALA A 115 3.43 -11.73 -3.65
N ASP A 116 2.53 -10.88 -3.16
CA ASP A 116 1.09 -11.00 -3.41
C ASP A 116 0.78 -10.92 -4.90
N PHE A 117 1.37 -9.94 -5.61
CA PHE A 117 1.21 -9.83 -7.05
C PHE A 117 1.86 -10.97 -7.83
N ALA A 118 3.06 -11.42 -7.43
CA ALA A 118 3.69 -12.58 -8.04
C ALA A 118 2.79 -13.83 -7.93
N GLY A 119 2.14 -14.01 -6.77
CA GLY A 119 1.16 -15.07 -6.54
C GLY A 119 -0.06 -14.94 -7.45
N MET A 120 -0.57 -13.71 -7.65
CA MET A 120 -1.69 -13.46 -8.58
C MET A 120 -1.32 -13.72 -10.04
N CYS A 121 -0.11 -13.35 -10.48
CA CYS A 121 0.35 -13.58 -11.85
C CYS A 121 0.66 -15.06 -12.17
N GLN A 122 1.05 -15.84 -11.15
CA GLN A 122 1.35 -17.27 -11.29
C GLN A 122 0.11 -18.15 -11.07
N TRP A 123 -1.06 -17.56 -10.87
CA TRP A 123 -2.30 -18.30 -10.74
C TRP A 123 -2.67 -18.96 -12.08
N ASP A 124 -2.28 -20.22 -12.23
CA ASP A 124 -2.75 -21.10 -13.29
C ASP A 124 -4.04 -21.78 -12.80
N PRO A 125 -5.21 -21.52 -13.41
CA PRO A 125 -6.43 -22.20 -13.02
C PRO A 125 -6.22 -23.71 -13.18
N PRO A 126 -6.64 -24.54 -12.20
CA PRO A 126 -6.42 -25.97 -12.28
C PRO A 126 -7.04 -26.51 -13.58
N GLU A 127 -6.25 -27.26 -14.35
CA GLU A 127 -6.65 -27.87 -15.62
C GLU A 127 -7.96 -28.67 -15.42
N GLY A 128 -9.08 -28.12 -15.89
CA GLY A 128 -10.44 -28.66 -15.67
C GLY A 128 -11.42 -27.73 -14.91
N ALA A 129 -11.02 -26.54 -14.46
CA ALA A 129 -11.93 -25.57 -13.84
C ALA A 129 -12.92 -24.91 -14.83
N GLU A 130 -12.75 -25.10 -16.14
CA GLU A 130 -13.63 -24.52 -17.16
C GLU A 130 -15.01 -25.20 -17.27
N GLU A 131 -15.23 -26.35 -16.61
CA GLU A 131 -16.46 -27.13 -16.77
C GLU A 131 -17.57 -26.82 -15.75
N LEU A 132 -17.37 -25.88 -14.80
CA LEU A 132 -18.39 -25.47 -13.83
C LEU A 132 -19.19 -24.21 -14.24
N GLY A 133 -18.90 -23.65 -15.42
CA GLY A 133 -19.74 -22.65 -16.09
C GLY A 133 -20.98 -23.23 -16.79
N GLY A 134 -21.40 -24.45 -16.41
CA GLY A 134 -22.60 -25.10 -16.93
C GLY A 134 -23.82 -24.20 -16.77
N GLU A 135 -24.32 -23.73 -17.91
CA GLU A 135 -25.68 -23.25 -18.17
C GLU A 135 -26.60 -23.25 -16.94
N LEU A 136 -26.66 -22.11 -16.24
CA LEU A 136 -27.90 -21.70 -15.59
C LEU A 136 -28.91 -21.34 -16.70
N GLU A 137 -29.31 -22.33 -17.50
CA GLU A 137 -30.57 -22.29 -18.24
C GLU A 137 -31.67 -22.18 -17.20
N GLY A 138 -32.13 -20.96 -16.95
CA GLY A 138 -33.28 -20.72 -16.09
C GLY A 138 -34.52 -21.36 -16.71
N PRO A 139 -35.20 -22.30 -16.03
CA PRO A 139 -36.58 -22.58 -16.36
C PRO A 139 -37.40 -21.38 -15.88
N GLY A 140 -37.88 -20.58 -16.83
CA GLY A 140 -38.95 -19.64 -16.57
C GLY A 140 -40.13 -20.38 -15.94
N ASN A 141 -40.44 -20.06 -14.69
CA ASN A 141 -41.80 -20.03 -14.17
C ASN A 141 -41.83 -19.43 -12.77
N ALA A 142 -42.45 -18.25 -12.67
CA ALA A 142 -43.05 -17.79 -11.43
C ALA A 142 -44.15 -18.78 -11.01
N PRO A 143 -44.30 -19.02 -9.70
CA PRO A 143 -45.59 -18.70 -9.13
C PRO A 143 -45.49 -17.94 -7.81
N THR A 144 -46.39 -16.99 -7.73
CA THR A 144 -46.86 -16.24 -6.57
C THR A 144 -47.29 -17.14 -5.41
N ALA A 145 -47.08 -16.62 -4.19
CA ALA A 145 -47.86 -16.77 -2.96
C ALA A 145 -47.29 -17.63 -1.83
N SER A 146 -47.27 -16.99 -0.65
CA SER A 146 -47.46 -17.58 0.69
C SER A 146 -46.33 -18.49 1.20
N GLN A 147 -46.00 -18.62 2.48
CA GLN A 147 -46.41 -18.03 3.76
C GLN A 147 -45.58 -18.82 4.79
N GLU A 148 -45.19 -18.17 5.89
CA GLU A 148 -44.92 -18.76 7.21
C GLU A 148 -43.67 -19.63 7.49
N HIS A 149 -42.91 -19.09 8.47
CA HIS A 149 -42.58 -19.73 9.76
C HIS A 149 -41.40 -20.71 9.86
N THR A 150 -40.67 -20.52 10.96
CA THR A 150 -39.96 -21.52 11.79
C THR A 150 -38.43 -21.37 11.85
N GLN A 151 -38.02 -20.60 12.86
CA GLN A 151 -37.14 -20.97 13.99
C GLN A 151 -35.72 -21.53 13.76
N ASN A 152 -34.84 -20.93 14.58
CA ASN A 152 -33.78 -21.57 15.36
C ASN A 152 -32.57 -22.12 14.59
N ARG A 153 -31.44 -21.39 14.69
CA ARG A 153 -30.16 -22.07 14.81
C ARG A 153 -29.26 -21.45 15.86
N SER A 154 -28.97 -22.30 16.82
CA SER A 154 -28.28 -22.13 18.08
C SER A 154 -26.94 -21.43 18.02
N LEU A 155 -26.74 -20.59 19.03
CA LEU A 155 -25.47 -20.26 19.66
C LEU A 155 -24.72 -21.55 20.03
N SER A 156 -23.45 -21.63 19.66
CA SER A 156 -22.48 -22.46 20.38
C SER A 156 -21.31 -21.57 20.78
N GLU A 157 -21.34 -21.18 22.06
CA GLU A 157 -20.21 -20.67 22.82
C GLU A 157 -19.06 -21.68 22.77
N THR A 158 -17.89 -21.27 22.28
CA THR A 158 -16.62 -21.94 22.60
C THR A 158 -15.79 -21.02 23.46
N LYS A 159 -15.96 -21.23 24.75
CA LYS A 159 -15.12 -20.76 25.85
C LYS A 159 -13.76 -21.48 25.73
N SER A 160 -12.69 -20.76 25.43
CA SER A 160 -11.33 -21.29 25.63
C SER A 160 -10.54 -20.31 26.49
N ALA A 161 -10.35 -20.74 27.74
CA ALA A 161 -9.47 -20.12 28.71
C ALA A 161 -8.08 -20.76 28.56
N GLY A 162 -7.07 -19.92 28.38
CA GLY A 162 -5.66 -20.19 28.67
C GLY A 162 -5.08 -18.82 29.05
N GLU A 163 -4.81 -18.50 30.30
CA GLU A 163 -3.88 -19.13 31.27
C GLU A 163 -2.42 -19.06 30.79
N LEU A 164 -1.57 -18.50 31.67
CA LEU A 164 -0.11 -18.35 31.62
C LEU A 164 0.39 -17.12 30.83
N ALA A 165 1.25 -16.23 31.34
CA ALA A 165 2.06 -16.23 32.55
C ALA A 165 2.46 -14.79 32.94
N GLU A 166 2.56 -14.55 34.25
CA GLU A 166 3.28 -13.43 34.84
C GLU A 166 4.77 -13.49 34.45
N GLY A 167 5.18 -12.58 33.57
CA GLY A 167 6.58 -12.31 33.24
C GLY A 167 7.11 -11.17 34.11
N LYS A 168 7.99 -11.53 35.04
CA LYS A 168 8.69 -10.64 35.97
C LYS A 168 9.38 -9.47 35.26
N ASP A 169 9.07 -8.29 35.77
CA ASP A 169 9.79 -7.04 35.69
C ASP A 169 11.20 -7.22 36.31
N ASP A 170 12.24 -7.11 35.49
CA ASP A 170 13.62 -6.93 35.95
C ASP A 170 14.29 -5.88 35.06
N SER A 171 14.02 -4.62 35.44
CA SER A 171 14.99 -3.53 35.51
C SER A 171 16.41 -3.87 35.06
N LYS A 172 16.85 -3.25 33.96
CA LYS A 172 18.22 -2.72 33.89
C LYS A 172 18.34 -1.63 32.83
N ASP A 173 18.23 -0.38 33.28
CA ASP A 173 18.89 0.76 32.65
C ASP A 173 20.38 0.46 32.42
N PRO A 174 20.91 0.85 31.26
CA PRO A 174 22.21 1.50 31.27
C PRO A 174 22.20 2.79 30.43
N SER A 175 22.22 3.90 31.17
CA SER A 175 23.24 4.95 31.07
C SER A 175 23.51 5.51 29.66
N LEU A 176 22.84 6.63 29.39
CA LEU A 176 23.22 7.64 28.41
C LEU A 176 24.71 8.01 28.55
N ASN A 177 25.54 7.58 27.61
CA ASN A 177 26.85 8.18 27.38
C ASN A 177 26.74 9.15 26.22
N GLY A 178 26.61 10.43 26.57
CA GLY A 178 26.74 11.55 25.64
C GLY A 178 28.09 11.51 24.94
N LYS A 179 28.04 11.38 23.61
CA LYS A 179 29.14 11.76 22.74
C LYS A 179 28.70 12.98 21.97
N GLU A 180 29.12 14.11 22.52
CA GLU A 180 29.29 15.40 21.87
C GLU A 180 30.00 15.19 20.52
N LEU A 181 29.26 15.23 19.41
CA LEU A 181 29.84 15.29 18.07
C LEU A 181 29.99 16.75 17.69
N ALA A 182 31.25 17.17 17.57
CA ALA A 182 31.65 18.47 17.10
C ALA A 182 31.03 18.80 15.74
N VAL A 183 30.41 19.98 15.67
CA VAL A 183 29.94 20.63 14.45
C VAL A 183 31.15 20.92 13.57
N ALA A 184 31.31 20.15 12.49
CA ALA A 184 32.28 20.44 11.45
C ALA A 184 31.70 21.48 10.49
N ASP A 185 32.28 22.68 10.57
CA ASP A 185 32.22 23.79 9.63
C ASP A 185 32.55 23.31 8.20
N GLN A 186 31.55 22.94 7.41
CA GLN A 186 31.71 22.74 5.97
C GLN A 186 31.48 24.06 5.25
N LYS A 187 32.59 24.75 5.02
CA LYS A 187 32.72 25.86 4.06
C LYS A 187 32.21 25.43 2.69
N GLY A 188 31.35 26.27 2.12
CA GLY A 188 30.71 26.07 0.83
C GLY A 188 31.68 25.83 -0.31
N SER A 189 31.30 24.90 -1.20
CA SER A 189 31.80 24.86 -2.56
C SER A 189 30.85 25.65 -3.47
N PRO A 190 31.35 26.59 -4.29
CA PRO A 190 30.56 27.18 -5.36
C PRO A 190 30.35 26.10 -6.44
N PHE A 191 29.13 25.60 -6.59
CA PHE A 191 28.80 24.73 -7.71
C PHE A 191 28.57 25.61 -8.94
N GLU A 192 29.39 25.35 -9.96
CA GLU A 192 29.50 26.13 -11.19
C GLU A 192 28.21 26.06 -12.02
N ASP A 193 27.83 27.21 -12.55
CA ASP A 193 26.74 27.46 -13.49
C ASP A 193 27.03 26.73 -14.82
N GLY A 194 26.52 25.51 -14.93
CA GLY A 194 26.65 24.64 -16.09
C GLY A 194 25.61 24.95 -17.17
N SER A 195 25.85 26.01 -17.93
CA SER A 195 25.56 26.14 -19.38
C SER A 195 24.34 25.42 -19.94
N ARG A 196 23.29 26.22 -20.18
CA ARG A 196 22.13 25.95 -21.04
C ARG A 196 22.53 25.44 -22.43
N GLY A 197 22.37 24.13 -22.65
CA GLY A 197 22.36 23.52 -23.98
C GLY A 197 21.01 23.71 -24.66
N ARG A 198 20.91 24.71 -25.53
CA ARG A 198 19.76 24.96 -26.42
C ARG A 198 19.78 23.90 -27.54
N LEU A 199 18.83 22.97 -27.53
CA LEU A 199 18.63 22.04 -28.65
C LEU A 199 17.73 22.70 -29.70
N ASP A 200 18.34 23.03 -30.84
CA ASP A 200 17.68 23.48 -32.06
C ASP A 200 16.80 22.36 -32.64
N CYS A 201 15.51 22.66 -32.82
CA CYS A 201 14.58 21.87 -33.60
C CYS A 201 14.99 21.86 -35.07
N LYS A 202 15.39 20.71 -35.61
CA LYS A 202 15.41 20.48 -37.05
C LYS A 202 14.13 19.77 -37.48
N SER A 203 13.28 20.52 -38.16
CA SER A 203 12.13 20.06 -38.93
C SER A 203 12.55 19.75 -40.37
N GLU A 204 12.66 18.47 -40.73
CA GLU A 204 12.69 17.97 -42.11
C GLU A 204 12.12 16.54 -42.08
N GLY A 205 11.18 16.09 -42.92
CA GLY A 205 10.50 16.71 -44.03
C GLY A 205 9.54 15.72 -44.71
N LYS A 206 8.73 16.28 -45.62
CA LYS A 206 7.98 15.70 -46.74
C LYS A 206 6.97 14.57 -46.50
#